data_AF-A0A2E4RNC2-F1
#
_entry.id   AF-A0A2E4RNC2-F1
#
_cell.length_a   1.000
_cell.length_b   1.000
_cell.length_c   1.000
_cell.angle_alpha   90.00
_cell.angle_beta   90.00
_cell.angle_gamma   90.00
#
_symmetry.space_group_name_H-M   'P 1'
#
loop_
_entity.id
_entity.type
_entity.pdbx_description
1 polymer ?
#
loop_
_entity_poly.entity_id
_entity_poly.type
_entity_poly.pdbx_seq_one_letter_code
_entity_poly.pdbx_strand_id
1 'polypeptide(L)'
;MNQVKNRLQTLGLLDRTFAVATDGDITALVEALDEDHMEALTELVGGEPDAVRVRDGVSRGRLDGTMEGIAIVLTDACLADCIEKLGDAADYPSTDDLNEVLPEIIERHGIPATRIMLAATIAGEAPAAAIIREILKSDETLGLPAVETSSVVPVRHDDNSDDRDEIKARRKEAKAKKQAEARARREQAQRAKGR
;
A
#
# COMPACT_ATOMS: atom_id res chain seq x y z
N MET A 1 -13.56 -0.52 -15.06
CA MET A 1 -12.84 -1.39 -14.10
C MET A 1 -12.42 -0.52 -12.93
N ASN A 2 -12.68 -0.89 -11.68
CA ASN A 2 -12.61 0.04 -10.54
C ASN A 2 -11.14 0.30 -10.15
N GLN A 3 -10.58 1.45 -10.53
CA GLN A 3 -9.16 1.81 -10.33
C GLN A 3 -8.72 1.64 -8.86
N VAL A 4 -9.59 1.99 -7.92
CA VAL A 4 -9.37 1.81 -6.47
C VAL A 4 -9.20 0.34 -6.09
N LYS A 5 -9.95 -0.58 -6.72
CA LYS A 5 -9.86 -2.02 -6.45
C LYS A 5 -8.53 -2.60 -6.93
N ASN A 6 -8.07 -2.19 -8.11
CA ASN A 6 -6.78 -2.62 -8.64
C ASN A 6 -5.62 -2.10 -7.78
N ARG A 7 -5.69 -0.83 -7.35
CA ARG A 7 -4.70 -0.25 -6.42
C ARG A 7 -4.62 -1.06 -5.13
N LEU A 8 -5.75 -1.31 -4.47
CA LEU A 8 -5.78 -2.05 -3.20
C LEU A 8 -5.24 -3.49 -3.32
N GLN A 9 -5.44 -4.14 -4.48
CA GLN A 9 -4.88 -5.46 -4.75
C GLN A 9 -3.37 -5.43 -4.91
N THR A 10 -2.84 -4.42 -5.62
CA THR A 10 -1.40 -4.25 -5.78
C THR A 10 -0.71 -3.95 -4.45
N LEU A 11 -1.32 -3.08 -3.63
CA LEU A 11 -0.84 -2.77 -2.29
C LEU A 11 -0.86 -3.99 -1.36
N GLY A 12 -1.74 -4.96 -1.61
CA GLY A 12 -1.73 -6.22 -0.86
C GLY A 12 -0.49 -7.09 -1.11
N LEU A 13 0.20 -6.91 -2.25
CA LEU A 13 1.46 -7.62 -2.50
C LEU A 13 2.63 -6.94 -1.79
N LEU A 14 2.67 -5.61 -1.80
CA LEU A 14 3.67 -4.82 -1.07
C LEU A 14 3.54 -5.03 0.45
N ASP A 15 2.33 -5.02 0.98
CA ASP A 15 2.06 -5.37 2.38
C ASP A 15 2.61 -6.75 2.76
N ARG A 16 2.50 -7.74 1.86
CA ARG A 16 3.06 -9.08 2.08
C ARG A 16 4.58 -9.11 2.11
N THR A 17 5.28 -8.28 1.33
CA THR A 17 6.75 -8.26 1.37
C THR A 17 7.26 -7.73 2.71
N PHE A 18 6.60 -6.70 3.26
CA PHE A 18 6.88 -6.22 4.63
C PHE A 18 6.52 -7.24 5.70
N ALA A 19 5.44 -8.00 5.53
CA ALA A 19 5.02 -9.03 6.48
C ALA A 19 6.00 -10.21 6.58
N VAL A 20 6.70 -10.55 5.49
CA VAL A 20 7.68 -11.65 5.48
C VAL A 20 9.10 -11.20 5.86
N ALA A 21 9.42 -9.92 5.71
CA ALA A 21 10.67 -9.36 6.20
C ALA A 21 10.67 -9.36 7.74
N THR A 22 11.78 -9.76 8.35
CA THR A 22 11.99 -9.74 9.80
C THR A 22 12.31 -8.33 10.30
N ASP A 23 12.23 -8.09 11.61
CA ASP A 23 12.63 -6.79 12.17
C ASP A 23 14.11 -6.50 11.94
N GLY A 24 14.95 -7.54 11.94
CA GLY A 24 16.36 -7.43 11.58
C GLY A 24 16.56 -6.99 10.13
N ASP A 25 15.77 -7.53 9.20
CA ASP A 25 15.82 -7.11 7.79
C ASP A 25 15.44 -5.64 7.64
N ILE A 26 14.35 -5.20 8.28
CA ILE A 26 13.93 -3.80 8.23
C ILE A 26 14.97 -2.88 8.87
N THR A 27 15.57 -3.28 9.98
CA THR A 27 16.64 -2.51 10.63
C THR A 27 17.84 -2.37 9.71
N ALA A 28 18.28 -3.44 9.06
CA ALA A 28 19.39 -3.41 8.11
C ALA A 28 19.10 -2.50 6.89
N LEU A 29 17.86 -2.49 6.38
CA LEU A 29 17.46 -1.58 5.31
C LEU A 29 17.54 -0.12 5.74
N VAL A 30 17.09 0.20 6.96
CA VAL A 30 17.17 1.55 7.53
C VAL A 30 18.63 1.97 7.72
N GLU A 31 19.47 1.11 8.27
CA GLU A 31 20.90 1.39 8.52
C GLU A 31 21.70 1.58 7.22
N ALA A 32 21.23 1.03 6.10
CA ALA A 32 21.88 1.16 4.79
C ALA A 32 21.53 2.47 4.05
N LEU A 33 20.57 3.25 4.55
CA LEU A 33 20.16 4.51 3.92
C LEU A 33 21.23 5.59 4.07
N ASP A 34 21.34 6.45 3.05
CA ASP A 34 22.07 7.70 3.16
C ASP A 34 21.29 8.76 3.97
N GLU A 35 21.91 9.91 4.21
CA GLU A 35 21.34 10.98 5.04
C GLU A 35 20.01 11.52 4.48
N ASP A 36 19.91 11.69 3.16
CA ASP A 36 18.72 12.23 2.49
C ASP A 36 17.55 11.25 2.60
N HIS A 37 17.80 9.96 2.34
CA HIS A 37 16.80 8.91 2.48
C HIS A 37 16.39 8.69 3.94
N MET A 38 17.32 8.82 4.89
CA MET A 38 17.01 8.78 6.32
C MET A 38 16.10 9.92 6.76
N GLU A 39 16.34 11.14 6.27
CA GLU A 39 15.47 12.29 6.54
C GLU A 39 14.06 12.06 5.98
N ALA A 40 13.97 11.61 4.72
CA ALA A 40 12.70 11.29 4.08
C ALA A 40 11.92 10.19 4.84
N LEU A 41 12.61 9.13 5.28
CA LEU A 41 11.99 8.07 6.06
C LEU A 41 11.53 8.58 7.43
N THR A 42 12.32 9.44 8.08
CA THR A 42 11.99 10.08 9.36
C THR A 42 10.67 10.86 9.26
N GLU A 43 10.47 11.61 8.18
CA GLU A 43 9.22 12.33 7.93
C GLU A 43 8.04 11.36 7.74
N LEU A 44 8.22 10.32 6.91
CA LEU A 44 7.19 9.34 6.61
C LEU A 44 6.71 8.56 7.85
N VAL A 45 7.63 8.19 8.74
CA VAL A 45 7.29 7.41 9.95
C VAL A 45 7.04 8.29 11.19
N GLY A 46 7.25 9.60 11.08
CA GLY A 46 6.96 10.58 12.13
C GLY A 46 7.95 10.56 13.30
N GLY A 47 9.22 10.24 13.07
CA GLY A 47 10.27 10.18 14.07
C GLY A 47 11.47 9.31 13.65
N GLU A 48 12.43 9.13 14.55
CA GLU A 48 13.64 8.34 14.29
C GLU A 48 13.27 6.93 13.78
N PRO A 49 13.66 6.56 12.53
CA PRO A 49 13.25 5.30 11.94
C PRO A 49 13.82 4.09 12.68
N ASP A 50 12.94 3.16 13.00
CA ASP A 50 13.27 1.82 13.48
C ASP A 50 12.27 0.81 12.90
N ALA A 51 12.51 -0.49 13.08
CA ALA A 51 11.63 -1.52 12.55
C ALA A 51 10.17 -1.38 13.03
N VAL A 52 9.95 -0.95 14.27
CA VAL A 52 8.61 -0.79 14.84
C VAL A 52 7.85 0.34 14.15
N ARG A 53 8.50 1.50 14.00
CA ARG A 53 7.91 2.68 13.34
C ARG A 53 7.70 2.47 11.86
N VAL A 54 8.64 1.81 11.18
CA VAL A 54 8.47 1.44 9.77
C VAL A 54 7.23 0.55 9.61
N ARG A 55 7.07 -0.48 10.45
CA ARG A 55 5.89 -1.36 10.41
C ARG A 55 4.58 -0.63 10.72
N ASP A 56 4.58 0.25 11.72
CA ASP A 56 3.43 1.07 12.07
C ASP A 56 3.04 2.01 10.91
N GLY A 57 4.04 2.63 10.27
CA GLY A 57 3.90 3.43 9.06
C GLY A 57 3.30 2.63 7.90
N VAL A 58 3.84 1.45 7.60
CA VAL A 58 3.31 0.52 6.58
C VAL A 58 1.86 0.13 6.87
N SER A 59 1.55 -0.26 8.12
CA SER A 59 0.21 -0.71 8.50
C SER A 59 -0.86 0.38 8.37
N ARG A 60 -0.51 1.64 8.68
CA ARG A 60 -1.45 2.77 8.56
C ARG A 60 -1.47 3.38 7.16
N GLY A 61 -0.35 3.30 6.46
CA GLY A 61 -0.06 4.03 5.23
C GLY A 61 -0.67 3.49 3.94
N ARG A 62 -1.55 2.48 4.04
CA ARG A 62 -2.10 1.79 2.87
C ARG A 62 -3.10 2.63 2.06
N LEU A 63 -3.69 3.67 2.65
CA LEU A 63 -4.74 4.48 2.02
C LEU A 63 -4.27 5.89 1.61
N ASP A 64 -3.19 6.38 2.19
CA ASP A 64 -2.65 7.73 1.97
C ASP A 64 -1.36 7.73 1.14
N GLY A 65 -0.77 6.56 0.87
CA GLY A 65 0.44 6.41 0.07
C GLY A 65 1.72 6.32 0.89
N THR A 66 1.64 6.41 2.22
CA THR A 66 2.83 6.33 3.09
C THR A 66 3.52 4.97 2.98
N MET A 67 2.78 3.88 2.80
CA MET A 67 3.39 2.55 2.61
C MET A 67 4.23 2.50 1.33
N GLU A 68 3.72 3.04 0.23
CA GLU A 68 4.46 3.14 -1.04
C GLU A 68 5.70 4.03 -0.88
N GLY A 69 5.56 5.18 -0.20
CA GLY A 69 6.68 6.08 0.07
C GLY A 69 7.79 5.40 0.88
N ILE A 70 7.43 4.70 1.95
CA ILE A 70 8.38 3.92 2.77
C ILE A 70 9.10 2.88 1.90
N ALA A 71 8.35 2.13 1.06
CA ALA A 71 8.95 1.12 0.20
C ALA A 71 9.93 1.70 -0.82
N ILE A 72 9.59 2.84 -1.44
CA ILE A 72 10.46 3.54 -2.38
C ILE A 72 11.74 3.96 -1.67
N VAL A 73 11.65 4.65 -0.54
CA VAL A 73 12.82 5.13 0.20
C VAL A 73 13.73 3.98 0.65
N LEU A 74 13.14 2.91 1.22
CA LEU A 74 13.92 1.75 1.69
C LEU A 74 14.62 0.97 0.58
N THR A 75 14.21 1.15 -0.68
CA THR A 75 14.71 0.34 -1.79
C THR A 75 15.24 1.15 -2.96
N ASP A 76 15.44 2.46 -2.80
CA ASP A 76 15.89 3.35 -3.88
C ASP A 76 17.22 2.88 -4.48
N ALA A 77 18.23 2.62 -3.64
CA ALA A 77 19.52 2.10 -4.09
C ALA A 77 19.41 0.72 -4.80
N CYS A 78 18.51 -0.15 -4.31
CA CYS A 78 18.25 -1.45 -4.94
C CYS A 78 17.61 -1.28 -6.33
N LEU A 79 16.67 -0.34 -6.47
CA LEU A 79 16.03 -0.02 -7.75
C LEU A 79 17.02 0.63 -8.72
N ALA A 80 17.83 1.58 -8.25
CA ALA A 80 18.83 2.26 -9.05
C ALA A 80 19.84 1.27 -9.65
N ASP A 81 20.38 0.35 -8.85
CA ASP A 81 21.29 -0.69 -9.34
C ASP A 81 20.59 -1.66 -10.33
N CYS A 82 19.32 -1.99 -10.08
CA CYS A 82 18.53 -2.82 -11.00
C CYS A 82 18.35 -2.13 -12.36
N ILE A 83 18.01 -0.84 -12.37
CA ILE A 83 17.89 -0.02 -13.58
C ILE A 83 19.23 0.09 -14.30
N GLU A 84 20.32 0.35 -13.59
CA GLU A 84 21.66 0.44 -14.17
C GLU A 84 22.05 -0.86 -14.89
N LYS A 85 21.77 -2.01 -14.25
CA LYS A 85 22.07 -3.33 -14.82
C LYS A 85 21.19 -3.70 -16.00
N LEU A 86 19.91 -3.33 -15.97
CA LEU A 86 19.01 -3.53 -17.10
C LEU A 86 19.38 -2.65 -18.30
N GLY A 87 20.01 -1.49 -18.06
CA GLY A 87 20.45 -0.57 -19.12
C GLY A 87 19.28 -0.17 -20.02
N ASP A 88 19.45 -0.35 -21.34
CA ASP A 88 18.42 -0.01 -22.34
C ASP A 88 17.11 -0.79 -22.16
N ALA A 89 17.14 -1.93 -21.45
CA ALA A 89 15.95 -2.72 -21.17
C ALA A 89 15.14 -2.22 -19.96
N ALA A 90 15.65 -1.25 -19.17
CA ALA A 90 15.04 -0.87 -17.89
C ALA A 90 13.58 -0.41 -17.98
N ASP A 91 13.19 0.26 -19.08
CA ASP A 91 11.82 0.71 -19.29
C ASP A 91 10.85 -0.45 -19.59
N TYR A 92 11.34 -1.50 -20.26
CA TYR A 92 10.54 -2.63 -20.75
C TYR A 92 11.31 -3.96 -20.65
N PRO A 93 11.70 -4.39 -19.43
CA PRO A 93 12.52 -5.58 -19.29
C PRO A 93 11.68 -6.83 -19.58
N SER A 94 12.29 -7.80 -20.24
CA SER A 94 11.73 -9.13 -20.42
C SER A 94 11.92 -10.00 -19.17
N THR A 95 11.37 -11.22 -19.21
CA THR A 95 11.60 -12.19 -18.12
C THR A 95 13.07 -12.62 -18.07
N ASP A 96 13.71 -12.77 -19.23
CA ASP A 96 15.11 -13.17 -19.31
C ASP A 96 16.03 -12.07 -18.77
N ASP A 97 15.75 -10.80 -19.11
CA ASP A 97 16.52 -9.64 -18.60
C ASP A 97 16.45 -9.59 -17.06
N LEU A 98 15.26 -9.74 -16.48
CA LEU A 98 15.11 -9.76 -15.01
C LEU A 98 15.80 -10.98 -14.38
N ASN A 99 15.70 -12.16 -14.98
CA ASN A 99 16.35 -13.37 -14.45
C ASN A 99 17.88 -13.29 -14.51
N GLU A 100 18.44 -12.56 -15.48
CA GLU A 100 19.88 -12.32 -15.56
C GLU A 100 20.36 -11.35 -14.47
N VAL A 101 19.59 -10.29 -14.20
CA VAL A 101 20.00 -9.19 -13.32
C VAL A 101 19.71 -9.47 -11.84
N LEU A 102 18.57 -10.08 -11.52
CA LEU A 102 18.09 -10.26 -10.14
C LEU A 102 19.05 -11.03 -9.22
N PRO A 103 19.79 -12.07 -9.66
CA PRO A 103 20.75 -12.75 -8.79
C PRO A 103 21.81 -11.81 -8.19
N GLU A 104 22.35 -10.88 -8.99
CA GLU A 104 23.35 -9.93 -8.50
C GLU A 104 22.71 -8.85 -7.61
N ILE A 105 21.47 -8.44 -7.92
CA ILE A 105 20.71 -7.53 -7.05
C ILE A 105 20.46 -8.17 -5.67
N ILE A 106 20.12 -9.46 -5.63
CA ILE A 106 19.96 -10.21 -4.38
C ILE A 106 21.27 -10.31 -3.62
N GLU A 107 22.39 -10.56 -4.30
CA GLU A 107 23.71 -10.63 -3.66
C GLU A 107 24.08 -9.31 -2.99
N ARG A 108 23.79 -8.18 -3.66
CA ARG A 108 24.15 -6.84 -3.16
C ARG A 108 23.21 -6.29 -2.09
N HIS A 109 21.89 -6.46 -2.27
CA HIS A 109 20.87 -5.82 -1.43
C HIS A 109 20.11 -6.78 -0.52
N GLY A 110 20.24 -8.08 -0.76
CA GLY A 110 19.51 -9.12 -0.04
C GLY A 110 18.07 -9.29 -0.52
N ILE A 111 17.55 -10.49 -0.24
CA ILE A 111 16.18 -10.90 -0.61
C ILE A 111 15.09 -9.93 -0.11
N PRO A 112 15.12 -9.40 1.14
CA PRO A 112 14.08 -8.50 1.62
C PRO A 112 13.98 -7.21 0.79
N ALA A 113 15.12 -6.56 0.50
CA ALA A 113 15.18 -5.36 -0.33
C ALA A 113 14.63 -5.64 -1.73
N THR A 114 15.11 -6.70 -2.37
CA THR A 114 14.70 -7.06 -3.75
C THR A 114 13.20 -7.34 -3.83
N ARG A 115 12.62 -8.06 -2.85
CA ARG A 115 11.18 -8.33 -2.81
C ARG A 115 10.37 -7.04 -2.64
N ILE A 116 10.75 -6.17 -1.70
CA ILE A 116 10.07 -4.90 -1.46
C ILE A 116 10.16 -3.99 -2.70
N MET A 117 11.34 -3.89 -3.30
CA MET A 117 11.59 -3.14 -4.54
C MET A 117 10.66 -3.61 -5.66
N LEU A 118 10.65 -4.91 -5.95
CA LEU A 118 9.80 -5.51 -6.97
C LEU A 118 8.30 -5.23 -6.72
N ALA A 119 7.84 -5.38 -5.48
CA ALA A 119 6.44 -5.10 -5.15
C ALA A 119 6.11 -3.60 -5.26
N ALA A 120 7.03 -2.70 -4.89
CA ALA A 120 6.88 -1.26 -5.05
C ALA A 120 6.81 -0.86 -6.54
N THR A 121 7.62 -1.48 -7.40
CA THR A 121 7.57 -1.31 -8.87
C THR A 121 6.21 -1.70 -9.45
N ILE A 122 5.59 -2.77 -8.94
CA ILE A 122 4.21 -3.12 -9.33
C ILE A 122 3.22 -2.06 -8.84
N ALA A 123 3.37 -1.54 -7.60
CA ALA A 123 2.52 -0.48 -7.05
C ALA A 123 2.60 0.83 -7.82
N GLY A 124 3.78 1.14 -8.38
CA GLY A 124 4.01 2.25 -9.32
C GLY A 124 3.49 2.01 -10.74
N GLU A 125 2.80 0.88 -10.99
CA GLU A 125 2.22 0.52 -12.29
C GLU A 125 3.25 0.39 -13.43
N ALA A 126 4.48 -0.03 -13.12
CA ALA A 126 5.53 -0.20 -14.12
C ALA A 126 5.15 -1.21 -15.22
N PRO A 127 5.66 -1.07 -16.46
CA PRO A 127 5.36 -1.99 -17.56
C PRO A 127 5.66 -3.47 -17.26
N ALA A 128 6.69 -3.73 -16.46
CA ALA A 128 7.10 -5.06 -16.04
C ALA A 128 6.18 -5.70 -14.97
N ALA A 129 5.14 -5.01 -14.50
CA ALA A 129 4.33 -5.45 -13.36
C ALA A 129 3.76 -6.88 -13.49
N ALA A 130 3.42 -7.33 -14.70
CA ALA A 130 2.94 -8.70 -14.92
C ALA A 130 4.03 -9.75 -14.70
N ILE A 131 5.24 -9.49 -15.21
CA ILE A 131 6.41 -10.37 -15.06
C ILE A 131 6.82 -10.43 -13.59
N ILE A 132 6.92 -9.27 -12.94
CA ILE A 132 7.30 -9.17 -11.53
C ILE A 132 6.30 -9.88 -10.61
N ARG A 133 5.00 -9.80 -10.92
CA ARG A 133 3.98 -10.54 -10.15
C ARG A 133 4.16 -12.05 -10.23
N GLU A 134 4.59 -12.57 -11.38
CA GLU A 134 4.86 -14.00 -11.54
C GLU A 134 6.13 -14.39 -10.76
N ILE A 135 7.21 -13.60 -10.85
CA ILE A 135 8.43 -13.79 -10.05
C ILE A 135 8.11 -13.88 -8.56
N LEU A 136 7.39 -12.90 -7.99
CA LEU A 136 7.03 -12.89 -6.57
C LEU A 136 6.04 -13.99 -6.17
N LYS A 137 5.51 -14.74 -7.12
CA LYS A 137 4.57 -15.84 -6.87
C LYS A 137 5.23 -17.21 -7.01
N SER A 138 6.10 -17.41 -7.99
CA SER A 138 6.59 -18.74 -8.39
C SER A 138 8.11 -18.88 -8.40
N ASP A 139 8.88 -17.79 -8.32
CA ASP A 139 10.34 -17.88 -8.26
C ASP A 139 10.81 -18.62 -7.00
N GLU A 140 11.79 -19.50 -7.14
CA GLU A 140 12.28 -20.34 -6.03
C GLU A 140 12.93 -19.52 -4.92
N THR A 141 13.51 -18.37 -5.24
CA THR A 141 14.25 -17.51 -4.30
C THR A 141 13.39 -16.34 -3.83
N LEU A 142 12.77 -15.63 -4.77
CA LEU A 142 12.01 -14.41 -4.52
C LEU A 142 10.52 -14.65 -4.27
N GLY A 143 10.01 -15.84 -4.54
CA GLY A 143 8.62 -16.21 -4.30
C GLY A 143 8.18 -15.96 -2.86
N LEU A 144 7.05 -15.28 -2.70
CA LEU A 144 6.49 -15.02 -1.38
C LEU A 144 5.77 -16.28 -0.86
N PRO A 145 6.02 -16.67 0.41
CA PRO A 145 5.37 -17.82 1.02
C PRO A 145 3.85 -17.70 0.91
N ALA A 146 3.20 -18.84 0.71
CA ALA A 146 1.74 -18.91 0.68
C ALA A 146 1.22 -18.35 2.00
N VAL A 147 0.34 -17.35 1.92
CA VAL A 147 -0.41 -16.90 3.08
C VAL A 147 -1.37 -18.03 3.37
N GLU A 148 -1.15 -18.75 4.49
CA GLU A 148 -2.24 -19.55 5.03
C GLU A 148 -3.42 -18.61 5.12
N THR A 149 -4.49 -18.92 4.40
CA THR A 149 -5.75 -18.21 4.58
C THR A 149 -6.13 -18.50 6.02
N SER A 150 -5.67 -17.67 6.95
CA SER A 150 -6.20 -17.61 8.29
C SER A 150 -7.68 -17.49 8.02
N SER A 151 -8.45 -18.53 8.36
CA SER A 151 -9.90 -18.48 8.29
C SER A 151 -10.24 -17.13 8.86
N VAL A 152 -10.84 -16.25 8.07
CA VAL A 152 -11.38 -15.01 8.59
C VAL A 152 -12.42 -15.50 9.59
N VAL A 153 -12.01 -15.68 10.85
CA VAL A 153 -12.93 -15.77 11.96
C VAL A 153 -13.60 -14.41 11.84
N PRO A 154 -14.87 -14.33 11.43
CA PRO A 154 -15.52 -13.05 11.35
C PRO A 154 -15.33 -12.44 12.73
N VAL A 155 -14.69 -11.26 12.77
CA VAL A 155 -14.66 -10.45 13.98
C VAL A 155 -16.10 -10.41 14.42
N ARG A 156 -16.40 -11.10 15.53
CA ARG A 156 -17.63 -10.86 16.25
C ARG A 156 -17.51 -9.40 16.65
N HIS A 157 -18.13 -8.52 15.88
CA HIS A 157 -18.66 -7.33 16.49
C HIS A 157 -19.53 -7.85 17.61
N ASP A 158 -19.18 -7.53 18.85
CA ASP A 158 -20.15 -7.52 19.94
C ASP A 158 -21.22 -6.51 19.50
N ASP A 159 -22.22 -7.04 18.79
CA ASP A 159 -23.35 -6.32 18.23
C ASP A 159 -24.23 -5.98 19.44
N ASN A 160 -23.86 -4.93 20.19
CA ASN A 160 -24.76 -4.30 21.14
C ASN A 160 -25.95 -3.77 20.32
N SER A 161 -27.04 -4.53 20.33
CA SER A 161 -28.25 -4.30 19.54
C SER A 161 -28.86 -2.92 19.78
N ASP A 162 -28.63 -2.35 20.96
CA ASP A 162 -29.28 -1.14 21.44
C ASP A 162 -28.77 0.12 20.70
N ASP A 163 -27.49 0.17 20.32
CA ASP A 163 -26.92 1.33 19.63
C ASP A 163 -27.42 1.48 18.18
N ARG A 164 -27.77 0.38 17.49
CA ARG A 164 -28.19 0.44 16.08
C ARG A 164 -29.55 1.07 15.89
N ASP A 165 -30.49 0.81 16.80
CA ASP A 165 -31.84 1.35 16.68
C ASP A 165 -31.86 2.84 17.05
N GLU A 166 -31.04 3.27 18.00
CA GLU A 166 -30.80 4.67 18.31
C GLU A 166 -30.13 5.43 17.15
N ILE A 167 -29.10 4.84 16.54
CA ILE A 167 -28.42 5.45 15.37
C ILE A 167 -29.37 5.54 14.16
N LYS A 168 -30.21 4.52 13.93
CA LYS A 168 -31.24 4.56 12.87
C LYS A 168 -32.31 5.61 13.15
N ALA A 169 -32.77 5.73 14.40
CA ALA A 169 -33.74 6.74 14.80
C ALA A 169 -33.18 8.15 14.58
N ARG A 170 -31.95 8.43 15.05
CA ARG A 170 -31.28 9.72 14.83
C ARG A 170 -31.09 10.05 13.37
N ARG A 171 -30.73 9.07 12.52
CA ARG A 171 -30.61 9.26 11.07
C ARG A 171 -31.95 9.56 10.40
N LYS A 172 -33.03 8.90 10.83
CA LYS A 172 -34.38 9.13 10.30
C LYS A 172 -34.90 10.52 10.66
N GLU A 173 -34.68 10.96 11.90
CA GLU A 173 -35.05 12.32 12.36
C GLU A 173 -34.26 13.40 11.63
N ALA A 174 -32.95 13.24 11.49
CA ALA A 174 -32.11 14.17 10.74
C ALA A 174 -32.53 14.27 9.26
N LYS A 175 -32.88 13.13 8.63
CA LYS A 175 -33.35 13.09 7.25
C LYS A 175 -34.74 13.73 7.10
N ALA A 176 -35.66 13.52 8.05
CA ALA A 176 -36.97 14.13 8.05
C ALA A 176 -36.89 15.67 8.21
N LYS A 177 -36.06 16.15 9.14
CA LYS A 177 -35.84 17.59 9.35
C LYS A 177 -35.26 18.27 8.09
N LYS A 178 -34.24 17.65 7.49
CA LYS A 178 -33.62 18.16 6.25
C LYS A 178 -34.61 18.15 5.06
N GLN A 179 -35.49 17.17 4.99
CA GLN A 179 -36.50 17.09 3.93
C GLN A 179 -37.63 18.11 4.12
N ALA A 180 -38.06 18.36 5.35
CA ALA A 180 -39.05 19.39 5.67
C ALA A 180 -38.51 20.80 5.38
N GLU A 181 -37.26 21.08 5.76
CA GLU A 181 -36.60 22.36 5.49
C GLU A 181 -36.41 22.59 3.98
N ALA A 182 -36.03 21.54 3.23
CA ALA A 182 -35.93 21.62 1.77
C ALA A 182 -37.29 21.85 1.07
N ARG A 183 -38.38 21.26 1.60
CA ARG A 183 -39.74 21.50 1.08
C ARG A 183 -40.21 22.92 1.38
N ALA A 184 -40.04 23.39 2.62
CA ALA A 184 -40.37 24.76 3.00
C ALA A 184 -39.60 25.80 2.17
N ARG A 185 -38.30 25.56 1.91
CA ARG A 185 -37.48 26.43 1.06
C ARG A 185 -37.93 26.43 -0.40
N ARG A 186 -38.41 25.29 -0.93
CA ARG A 186 -38.99 25.20 -2.28
C ARG A 186 -40.32 25.93 -2.39
N GLU A 187 -41.19 25.82 -1.39
CA GLU A 187 -42.49 26.51 -1.36
C GLU A 187 -42.32 28.03 -1.23
N GLN A 188 -41.38 28.52 -0.41
CA GLN A 188 -41.04 29.93 -0.32
C GLN A 188 -40.49 30.47 -1.65
N ALA A 189 -39.61 29.72 -2.33
CA ALA A 189 -39.07 30.09 -3.63
C ALA A 189 -40.14 30.12 -4.74
N GLN A 190 -41.14 29.23 -4.70
CA GLN A 190 -42.26 29.24 -5.65
C GLN A 190 -43.22 30.41 -5.40
N ARG A 191 -43.50 30.76 -4.14
CA ARG A 191 -44.32 31.94 -3.80
C ARG A 191 -43.64 33.27 -4.18
N ALA A 192 -42.31 33.34 -4.12
CA ALA A 192 -41.56 34.52 -4.53
C ALA A 192 -41.47 34.71 -6.06
N LYS A 193 -41.63 33.64 -6.86
CA LYS A 193 -41.63 33.70 -8.34
C LYS A 193 -43.02 33.96 -8.95
N GLY A 194 -44.09 33.82 -8.17
CA GLY A 194 -45.47 34.03 -8.62
C GLY A 194 -46.03 35.41 -8.30
N ARG A 195 -45.17 36.41 -8.07
CA ARG A 195 -45.56 37.78 -7.71
C ARG A 195 -44.89 38.78 -8.63
#